data_AF-A0A3P3VUG2-F1
#
_entry.id   AF-A0A3P3VUG2-F1
#
_cell.length_a   1.000
_cell.length_b   1.000
_cell.length_c   1.000
_cell.angle_alpha   90.00
_cell.angle_beta   90.00
_cell.angle_gamma   90.00
#
_symmetry.space_group_name_H-M   'P 1'
#
loop_
_entity.id
_entity.type
_entity.pdbx_description
1 polymer ?
#
loop_
_entity_poly.entity_id
_entity_poly.type
_entity_poly.pdbx_seq_one_letter_code
_entity_poly.pdbx_strand_id
1 'polypeptide(L)'
;MSEWIPILVRADYVQNVMDMIVELEASFPDAIDPREHMTVTPGSPAAAALLPSDTDASEPDRLVWSVEDLKRLAAGSTVTTQRWTLAMDACSEHPGEYFSTSEIAEMTGMTIAEWRDAPRKITRHLKTHYDTVPVNADGNQMWPLHAKTRPEHPDEVSWMMTPATADRWKQARA
;
A
#
# COMPACT_ATOMS: atom_id res chain seq x y z
N MET A 1 26.35 19.49 6.67
CA MET A 1 25.04 18.96 6.27
C MET A 1 24.79 17.76 7.16
N SER A 2 23.75 17.81 7.99
CA SER A 2 23.41 16.70 8.89
C SER A 2 22.65 15.64 8.11
N GLU A 3 23.17 14.43 8.08
CA GLU A 3 22.53 13.26 7.49
C GLU A 3 21.57 12.67 8.53
N TRP A 4 20.30 12.52 8.17
CA TRP A 4 19.26 12.00 9.06
C TRP A 4 18.91 10.57 8.69
N ILE A 5 18.91 9.68 9.68
CA ILE A 5 18.64 8.25 9.49
C ILE A 5 17.38 7.88 10.29
N PRO A 6 16.31 7.37 9.65
CA PRO A 6 15.11 6.94 10.36
C PRO A 6 15.36 5.65 11.14
N ILE A 7 14.94 5.61 12.42
CA ILE A 7 15.07 4.44 13.30
C ILE A 7 13.68 4.05 13.81
N LEU A 8 13.34 2.76 13.71
CA LEU A 8 12.11 2.22 14.29
C LEU A 8 12.33 1.91 15.77
N VAL A 9 11.50 2.52 16.61
CA VAL A 9 11.50 2.32 18.06
C VAL A 9 10.16 1.72 18.46
N ARG A 10 10.15 0.76 19.39
CA ARG A 10 8.89 0.28 19.97
C ARG A 10 8.20 1.44 20.69
N ALA A 11 6.87 1.54 20.56
CA ALA A 11 6.09 2.64 21.13
C ALA A 11 6.37 2.86 22.63
N ASP A 12 6.53 1.78 23.40
CA ASP A 12 6.81 1.80 24.84
C ASP A 12 8.15 2.47 25.21
N TYR A 13 9.07 2.61 24.25
CA TYR A 13 10.41 3.17 24.46
C TYR A 13 10.59 4.57 23.86
N VAL A 14 9.56 5.14 23.23
CA VAL A 14 9.68 6.44 22.56
C VAL A 14 10.13 7.53 23.54
N GLN A 15 9.55 7.59 24.74
CA GLN A 15 9.93 8.61 25.73
C GLN A 15 11.39 8.45 26.17
N ASN A 16 11.84 7.23 26.45
CA ASN A 16 13.21 6.95 26.86
C ASN A 16 14.22 7.36 25.77
N VAL A 17 13.90 7.10 24.50
CA VAL A 17 14.76 7.49 23.37
C VAL A 17 14.80 9.01 23.21
N MET A 18 13.67 9.70 23.36
CA MET A 18 13.62 11.16 23.31
C MET A 18 14.46 11.78 24.44
N ASP A 19 14.36 11.26 25.67
CA ASP A 19 15.14 11.76 26.81
C ASP A 19 16.65 11.56 26.58
N MET A 20 17.05 10.41 26.03
CA MET A 20 18.44 10.15 25.64
C MET A 20 18.95 11.10 24.56
N ILE A 21 18.12 11.40 23.54
CA ILE A 21 18.50 12.33 22.46
C ILE A 21 18.69 13.74 23.04
N VAL A 22 17.81 14.20 23.93
CA VAL A 22 17.92 15.51 24.59
C VAL A 22 19.22 15.61 25.41
N GLU A 23 19.58 14.57 26.16
CA GLU A 23 20.83 14.53 26.92
C GLU A 23 22.06 14.55 25.99
N LEU A 24 21.99 13.81 24.89
CA LEU A 24 23.06 13.74 23.90
C LEU A 24 23.24 15.09 23.19
N GLU A 25 22.16 15.75 22.78
CA GLU A 25 22.17 17.05 22.12
C GLU A 25 22.66 18.17 23.03
N ALA A 26 22.31 18.14 24.32
CA ALA A 26 22.85 19.08 25.31
C ALA A 26 24.38 18.99 25.45
N SER A 27 24.99 17.89 24.99
CA SER A 27 26.44 17.68 25.00
C SER A 27 27.15 18.23 23.75
N PHE A 28 26.40 18.70 22.74
CA PHE A 28 26.95 19.35 21.54
C PHE A 28 26.90 20.88 21.65
N PRO A 29 27.98 21.60 21.29
CA PRO A 29 28.04 23.06 21.40
C PRO A 29 27.12 23.81 20.41
N ASP A 30 26.60 23.13 19.38
CA ASP A 30 25.69 23.66 18.35
C ASP A 30 24.25 23.09 18.49
N ALA A 31 23.81 22.80 19.72
CA ALA A 31 22.50 22.20 19.98
C ALA A 31 21.34 22.99 19.36
N ILE A 32 20.67 22.39 18.37
CA ILE A 32 19.38 22.83 17.86
C ILE A 32 18.33 22.25 18.80
N ASP A 33 17.37 23.07 19.27
CA ASP A 33 16.30 22.61 20.15
C ASP A 33 15.47 21.52 19.43
N PRO A 34 15.42 20.27 19.94
CA PRO A 34 14.72 19.15 19.29
C PRO A 34 13.20 19.30 19.30
N ARG A 35 12.65 20.41 19.83
CA ARG A 35 11.22 20.73 19.81
C ARG A 35 10.73 21.42 18.54
N GLU A 36 11.53 21.48 17.47
CA GLU A 36 10.98 21.83 16.16
C GLU A 36 10.08 20.70 15.64
N HIS A 37 8.81 20.78 16.07
CA HIS A 37 7.71 20.03 15.49
C HIS A 37 7.68 20.31 13.98
N MET A 38 8.00 19.29 13.18
CA MET A 38 7.74 19.32 11.75
C MET A 38 6.22 19.33 11.54
N THR A 39 5.64 20.53 11.51
CA THR A 39 4.26 20.76 11.10
C THR A 39 4.21 20.59 9.60
N VAL A 40 3.69 19.44 9.16
CA VAL A 40 3.33 19.21 7.76
C VAL A 40 2.25 20.24 7.40
N THR A 41 2.66 21.31 6.73
CA THR A 41 1.74 22.33 6.21
C THR A 41 1.12 21.79 4.92
N PRO A 42 -0.20 21.69 4.79
CA PRO A 42 -0.83 21.34 3.53
C PRO A 42 -0.63 22.51 2.55
N GLY A 43 0.08 22.25 1.44
CA GLY A 43 0.37 23.25 0.42
C GLY A 43 -0.90 23.75 -0.29
N SER A 44 -1.04 25.07 -0.37
CA SER A 44 -2.00 25.80 -1.22
C SER A 44 -1.30 26.23 -2.53
N PRO A 45 -2.00 26.32 -3.68
CA PRO A 45 -1.41 26.26 -5.00
C PRO A 45 -1.24 27.65 -5.63
N ALA A 46 -0.01 28.08 -5.92
CA ALA A 46 0.25 29.14 -6.90
C ALA A 46 1.76 29.31 -7.17
N ALA A 47 2.27 28.68 -8.24
CA ALA A 47 3.32 29.24 -9.10
C ALA A 47 3.63 28.24 -10.22
N ALA A 48 2.81 28.28 -11.28
CA ALA A 48 3.17 27.72 -12.57
C ALA A 48 4.20 28.64 -13.25
N ALA A 49 5.36 28.09 -13.63
CA ALA A 49 6.18 28.64 -14.72
C ALA A 49 7.03 27.54 -15.37
N LEU A 50 6.44 26.95 -16.43
CA LEU A 50 7.07 26.62 -17.73
C LEU A 50 8.19 25.57 -17.80
N LEU A 51 7.79 24.34 -18.12
CA LEU A 51 8.50 23.47 -19.07
C LEU A 51 7.48 22.81 -20.02
N PRO A 52 7.85 22.51 -21.28
CA PRO A 52 6.91 22.14 -22.34
C PRO A 52 6.39 20.70 -22.20
N SER A 53 5.14 20.53 -22.63
CA SER A 53 4.39 19.28 -22.74
C SER A 53 5.21 18.13 -23.33
N ASP A 54 5.35 17.07 -22.55
CA ASP A 54 4.73 15.77 -22.85
C ASP A 54 4.79 14.89 -21.60
N THR A 55 3.72 14.15 -21.34
CA THR A 55 3.52 13.18 -20.24
C THR A 55 2.91 13.71 -18.94
N ASP A 56 1.74 14.37 -19.05
CA ASP A 56 0.83 14.49 -17.90
C ASP A 56 -0.25 13.40 -18.01
N ALA A 57 0.17 12.16 -17.76
CA ALA A 57 -0.74 11.10 -17.34
C ALA A 57 -0.72 11.09 -15.81
N SER A 58 -1.55 11.97 -15.25
CA SER A 58 -2.12 11.94 -13.90
C SER A 58 -1.39 11.06 -12.87
N GLU A 59 -0.71 11.68 -11.90
CA GLU A 59 -0.18 11.00 -10.70
C GLU A 59 -1.10 9.95 -10.03
N PRO A 60 -2.45 10.10 -9.95
CA PRO A 60 -3.30 9.05 -9.40
C PRO A 60 -3.32 7.77 -10.24
N ASP A 61 -3.07 7.86 -11.55
CA ASP A 61 -3.16 6.71 -12.48
C ASP A 61 -1.94 5.78 -12.38
N ARG A 62 -0.79 6.31 -11.92
CA ARG A 62 0.46 5.55 -11.69
C ARG A 62 0.38 4.63 -10.48
N LEU A 63 -0.48 4.92 -9.51
CA LEU A 63 -0.67 4.09 -8.31
C LEU A 63 -1.70 2.97 -8.52
N VAL A 64 -2.39 2.99 -9.66
CA VAL A 64 -3.40 2.00 -10.01
C VAL A 64 -2.81 1.02 -11.01
N TRP A 65 -3.12 -0.27 -10.82
CA TRP A 65 -2.67 -1.34 -11.71
C TRP A 65 -3.12 -1.14 -13.16
N SER A 66 -2.23 -1.40 -14.13
CA SER A 66 -2.58 -1.35 -15.54
C SER A 66 -3.59 -2.44 -15.91
N VAL A 67 -4.44 -2.20 -16.93
CA VAL A 67 -5.37 -3.23 -17.42
C VAL A 67 -4.62 -4.46 -17.95
N GLU A 68 -3.44 -4.28 -18.54
CA GLU A 68 -2.62 -5.38 -19.05
C GLU A 68 -2.12 -6.30 -17.93
N ASP A 69 -1.60 -5.73 -16.84
CA ASP A 69 -1.15 -6.49 -15.68
C ASP A 69 -2.31 -7.23 -15.00
N LEU A 70 -3.48 -6.58 -14.93
CA LEU A 70 -4.70 -7.22 -14.42
C LEU A 70 -5.17 -8.37 -15.31
N LYS A 71 -5.09 -8.23 -16.64
CA LYS A 71 -5.36 -9.33 -17.59
C LYS A 71 -4.40 -10.49 -17.39
N ARG A 72 -3.11 -10.20 -17.21
CA ARG A 72 -2.09 -11.21 -16.94
C ARG A 72 -2.36 -11.94 -15.62
N LEU A 73 -2.78 -11.22 -14.59
CA LEU A 73 -3.16 -11.80 -13.30
C LEU A 73 -4.39 -12.71 -13.44
N ALA A 74 -5.44 -12.23 -14.12
CA ALA A 74 -6.66 -12.98 -14.37
C ALA A 74 -6.43 -14.27 -15.18
N ALA A 75 -5.51 -14.23 -16.14
CA ALA A 75 -5.13 -15.37 -16.97
C ALA A 75 -4.14 -16.34 -16.30
N GLY A 76 -3.59 -15.99 -15.13
CA GLY A 76 -2.58 -16.78 -14.44
C GLY A 76 -3.12 -18.14 -13.96
N SER A 77 -2.41 -19.21 -14.29
CA SER A 77 -2.81 -20.60 -13.96
C SER A 77 -2.31 -21.11 -12.61
N THR A 78 -1.55 -20.30 -11.86
CA THR A 78 -1.06 -20.71 -10.54
C THR A 78 -2.17 -20.64 -9.49
N VAL A 79 -2.05 -21.45 -8.43
CA VAL A 79 -3.02 -21.40 -7.31
C VAL A 79 -3.09 -20.01 -6.68
N THR A 80 -1.95 -19.32 -6.55
CA THR A 80 -1.93 -17.94 -6.00
C THR A 80 -2.70 -16.98 -6.89
N THR A 81 -2.45 -16.98 -8.20
CA THR A 81 -3.17 -16.09 -9.14
C THR A 81 -4.67 -16.40 -9.17
N GLN A 82 -5.06 -17.66 -9.18
CA GLN A 82 -6.48 -18.06 -9.14
C GLN A 82 -7.20 -17.54 -7.88
N ARG A 83 -6.60 -17.68 -6.70
CA ARG A 83 -7.19 -17.18 -5.44
C ARG A 83 -7.30 -15.66 -5.43
N TRP A 84 -6.29 -14.96 -5.95
CA TRP A 84 -6.34 -13.51 -6.09
C TRP A 84 -7.41 -13.08 -7.09
N THR A 85 -7.54 -13.75 -8.23
CA THR A 85 -8.62 -13.50 -9.20
C THR A 85 -10.01 -13.64 -8.55
N LEU A 86 -10.26 -14.70 -7.78
CA LEU A 86 -11.53 -14.88 -7.07
C LEU A 86 -11.81 -13.77 -6.06
N ALA A 87 -10.82 -13.44 -5.23
CA ALA A 87 -10.96 -12.34 -4.26
C ALA A 87 -11.17 -10.98 -4.95
N MET A 88 -10.52 -10.77 -6.10
CA MET A 88 -10.68 -9.55 -6.89
C MET A 88 -12.06 -9.47 -7.56
N ASP A 89 -12.56 -10.57 -8.12
CA ASP A 89 -13.93 -10.66 -8.63
C ASP A 89 -14.93 -10.28 -7.52
N ALA A 90 -14.81 -10.88 -6.33
CA ALA A 90 -15.67 -10.58 -5.18
C ALA A 90 -15.60 -9.11 -4.73
N CYS A 91 -14.40 -8.55 -4.56
CA CYS A 91 -14.23 -7.14 -4.15
C CYS A 91 -14.69 -6.15 -5.23
N SER A 92 -14.66 -6.51 -6.51
CA SER A 92 -15.01 -5.61 -7.62
C SER A 92 -16.51 -5.32 -7.74
N GLU A 93 -17.34 -6.18 -7.13
CA GLU A 93 -18.78 -5.95 -6.98
C GLU A 93 -19.10 -4.88 -5.93
N HIS A 94 -18.17 -4.64 -4.99
CA HIS A 94 -18.32 -3.72 -3.86
C HIS A 94 -17.10 -2.79 -3.71
N PRO A 95 -16.81 -1.94 -4.73
CA PRO A 95 -15.61 -1.10 -4.70
C PRO A 95 -15.62 -0.11 -3.54
N GLY A 96 -14.49 -0.01 -2.82
CA GLY A 96 -14.31 0.87 -1.66
C GLY A 96 -14.75 0.25 -0.33
N GLU A 97 -15.42 -0.90 -0.34
CA GLU A 97 -15.81 -1.62 0.89
C GLU A 97 -14.69 -2.55 1.35
N TYR A 98 -14.55 -2.69 2.68
CA TYR A 98 -13.56 -3.56 3.29
C TYR A 98 -14.20 -4.84 3.80
N PHE A 99 -13.66 -5.98 3.38
CA PHE A 99 -14.08 -7.32 3.80
C PHE A 99 -12.97 -8.01 4.58
N SER A 100 -13.29 -8.59 5.73
CA SER A 100 -12.41 -9.43 6.53
C SER A 100 -11.94 -10.68 5.75
N THR A 101 -10.95 -11.39 6.30
CA THR A 101 -10.43 -12.61 5.65
C THR A 101 -11.51 -13.69 5.60
N SER A 102 -12.34 -13.77 6.64
CA SER A 102 -13.49 -14.67 6.72
C SER A 102 -14.57 -14.33 5.70
N GLU A 103 -14.90 -13.05 5.52
CA GLU A 103 -15.89 -12.61 4.51
C GLU A 103 -15.41 -12.89 3.08
N ILE A 104 -14.13 -12.62 2.76
CA ILE A 104 -13.58 -12.96 1.43
C ILE A 104 -13.65 -14.47 1.19
N ALA A 105 -13.29 -15.28 2.19
CA ALA A 105 -13.37 -16.74 2.07
C ALA A 105 -14.80 -17.20 1.79
N GLU A 106 -15.79 -16.67 2.51
CA GLU A 106 -17.20 -16.96 2.29
C GLU A 106 -17.69 -16.54 0.90
N MET A 107 -17.45 -15.28 0.50
CA MET A 107 -17.89 -14.73 -0.80
C MET A 107 -17.32 -15.50 -1.99
N THR A 108 -16.12 -16.07 -1.85
CA THR A 108 -15.42 -16.76 -2.94
C THR A 108 -15.55 -18.29 -2.89
N GLY A 109 -16.18 -18.83 -1.84
CA GLY A 109 -16.25 -20.28 -1.58
C GLY A 109 -14.91 -20.92 -1.22
N MET A 110 -13.88 -20.12 -0.91
CA MET A 110 -12.58 -20.60 -0.43
C MET A 110 -12.62 -20.87 1.07
N THR A 111 -11.68 -21.68 1.56
CA THR A 111 -11.43 -21.74 3.01
C THR A 111 -10.61 -20.53 3.48
N ILE A 112 -10.77 -20.15 4.76
CA ILE A 112 -9.96 -19.08 5.38
C ILE A 112 -8.45 -19.37 5.25
N ALA A 113 -8.05 -20.64 5.39
CA ALA A 113 -6.64 -21.03 5.28
C ALA A 113 -6.09 -20.80 3.86
N GLU A 114 -6.89 -21.08 2.83
CA GLU A 114 -6.51 -20.87 1.44
C GLU A 114 -6.34 -19.39 1.11
N TRP A 115 -7.28 -18.55 1.54
CA TRP A 115 -7.16 -17.11 1.35
C TRP A 115 -5.98 -16.55 2.14
N ARG A 116 -5.79 -16.91 3.42
CA ARG A 116 -4.67 -16.42 4.24
C ARG A 116 -3.29 -16.78 3.67
N ASP A 117 -3.18 -17.89 2.94
CA ASP A 117 -1.94 -18.32 2.28
C ASP A 117 -1.62 -17.51 1.01
N ALA A 118 -2.63 -17.01 0.29
CA ALA A 118 -2.44 -16.28 -0.97
C ALA A 118 -1.65 -14.95 -0.81
N PRO A 119 -1.98 -14.05 0.12
CA PRO A 119 -1.23 -12.82 0.35
C PRO A 119 0.21 -13.04 0.85
N ARG A 120 0.50 -14.17 1.52
CA ARG A 120 1.88 -14.50 1.92
C ARG A 120 2.79 -14.78 0.73
N LYS A 121 2.20 -15.19 -0.40
CA LYS A 121 2.91 -15.59 -1.62
C LYS A 121 2.91 -14.51 -2.70
N ILE A 122 2.00 -13.54 -2.64
CA ILE A 122 1.81 -12.56 -3.72
C ILE A 122 3.06 -11.70 -3.93
N THR A 123 3.71 -11.20 -2.87
CA THR A 123 4.88 -10.32 -3.04
C THR A 123 6.00 -10.97 -3.85
N ARG A 124 6.30 -12.25 -3.58
CA ARG A 124 7.29 -13.00 -4.37
C ARG A 124 6.82 -13.22 -5.80
N HIS A 125 5.54 -13.53 -5.99
CA HIS A 125 4.94 -13.71 -7.30
C HIS A 125 5.03 -12.44 -8.15
N LEU A 126 4.65 -11.29 -7.59
CA LEU A 126 4.74 -9.98 -8.25
C LEU A 126 6.17 -9.70 -8.71
N LYS A 127 7.14 -9.85 -7.79
CA LYS A 127 8.55 -9.56 -8.09
C LYS A 127 9.12 -10.41 -9.23
N THR A 128 8.57 -11.60 -9.42
CA THR A 128 9.05 -12.56 -10.43
C THR A 128 8.39 -12.35 -11.79
N HIS A 129 7.15 -11.87 -11.84
CA HIS A 129 6.31 -11.92 -13.06
C HIS A 129 5.73 -10.57 -13.51
N TYR A 130 5.88 -9.52 -12.69
CA TYR A 130 5.29 -8.21 -12.91
C TYR A 130 6.32 -7.14 -12.60
N ASP A 131 7.01 -6.61 -13.60
CA ASP A 131 8.00 -5.54 -13.46
C ASP A 131 7.39 -4.14 -13.61
N THR A 132 6.17 -4.05 -14.18
CA THR A 132 5.44 -2.83 -14.50
C THR A 132 4.40 -2.40 -13.47
N VAL A 133 4.16 -3.23 -12.43
CA VAL A 133 3.14 -2.91 -11.42
C VAL A 133 3.56 -1.71 -10.57
N PRO A 134 2.59 -0.90 -10.09
CA PRO A 134 2.87 0.24 -9.22
C PRO A 134 3.71 -0.14 -8.01
N VAL A 135 4.56 0.78 -7.56
CA VAL A 135 5.34 0.64 -6.33
C VAL A 135 4.87 1.64 -5.29
N ASN A 136 4.89 1.25 -4.02
CA ASN A 136 4.58 2.13 -2.91
C ASN A 136 5.79 3.04 -2.58
N ALA A 137 5.62 3.94 -1.61
CA ALA A 137 6.69 4.85 -1.17
C ALA A 137 7.95 4.13 -0.67
N ASP A 138 7.81 2.88 -0.21
CA ASP A 138 8.92 2.04 0.26
C ASP A 138 9.62 1.27 -0.88
N GLY A 139 9.22 1.49 -2.14
CA GLY A 139 9.75 0.80 -3.32
C GLY A 139 9.26 -0.64 -3.49
N ASN A 140 8.25 -1.06 -2.72
CA ASN A 140 7.66 -2.39 -2.83
C ASN A 140 6.50 -2.37 -3.82
N GLN A 141 6.37 -3.44 -4.61
CA GLN A 141 5.26 -3.61 -5.53
C GLN A 141 3.93 -3.66 -4.80
N MET A 142 3.01 -2.80 -5.23
CA MET A 142 1.69 -2.68 -4.65
C MET A 142 0.84 -3.88 -5.02
N TRP A 143 0.11 -4.38 -4.02
CA TRP A 143 -0.89 -5.41 -4.25
C TRP A 143 -2.12 -4.82 -4.92
N PRO A 144 -2.87 -5.60 -5.70
CA PRO A 144 -4.09 -5.11 -6.36
C PRO A 144 -5.25 -4.89 -5.38
N LEU A 145 -5.16 -5.46 -4.16
CA LEU A 145 -6.08 -5.21 -3.05
C LEU A 145 -5.34 -4.51 -1.92
N HIS A 146 -6.01 -3.55 -1.28
CA HIS A 146 -5.53 -2.88 -0.07
C HIS A 146 -5.80 -3.74 1.15
N ALA A 147 -4.78 -3.93 1.98
CA ALA A 147 -4.85 -4.64 3.24
C ALA A 147 -4.82 -3.66 4.42
N LYS A 148 -5.69 -3.84 5.41
CA LYS A 148 -5.58 -3.19 6.73
C LYS A 148 -6.22 -4.02 7.83
N THR A 149 -5.76 -3.88 9.06
CA THR A 149 -6.48 -4.38 10.23
C THR A 149 -7.58 -3.38 10.61
N ARG A 150 -8.77 -3.89 10.97
CA ARG A 150 -9.92 -3.08 11.37
C ARG A 150 -10.31 -3.37 12.83
N PRO A 151 -10.78 -2.37 13.60
CA PRO A 151 -11.21 -2.59 14.98
C PRO A 151 -12.36 -3.60 15.13
N GLU A 152 -13.23 -3.71 14.12
CA GLU A 152 -14.36 -4.64 14.13
C GLU A 152 -13.92 -6.11 14.01
N HIS A 153 -12.76 -6.35 13.39
CA HIS A 153 -12.15 -7.67 13.20
C HIS A 153 -10.65 -7.59 13.51
N PRO A 154 -10.26 -7.41 14.78
CA PRO A 154 -8.89 -7.10 15.16
C PRO A 154 -7.91 -8.24 14.86
N ASP A 155 -8.40 -9.48 14.84
CA ASP A 155 -7.60 -10.68 14.57
C ASP A 155 -7.47 -10.99 13.07
N GLU A 156 -8.09 -10.20 12.20
CA GLU A 156 -8.12 -10.43 10.76
C GLU A 156 -7.59 -9.25 9.96
N VAL A 157 -7.02 -9.58 8.80
CA VAL A 157 -6.75 -8.58 7.76
C VAL A 157 -8.01 -8.37 6.96
N SER A 158 -8.40 -7.11 6.79
CA SER A 158 -9.46 -6.68 5.89
C SER A 158 -8.91 -6.22 4.54
N TRP A 159 -9.63 -6.52 3.48
CA TRP A 159 -9.26 -6.38 2.08
C TRP A 159 -10.24 -5.46 1.37
N MET A 160 -9.74 -4.57 0.51
CA MET A 160 -10.57 -3.65 -0.26
C MET A 160 -9.97 -3.43 -1.65
N MET A 161 -10.84 -3.30 -2.65
CA MET A 161 -10.47 -2.83 -3.97
C MET A 161 -10.97 -1.40 -4.17
N THR A 162 -10.10 -0.50 -4.62
CA THR A 162 -10.52 0.89 -4.90
C THR A 162 -11.45 0.93 -6.11
N PRO A 163 -12.32 1.95 -6.23
CA PRO A 163 -13.16 2.12 -7.42
C PRO A 163 -12.35 2.14 -8.73
N ALA A 164 -11.22 2.85 -8.77
CA ALA A 164 -10.36 2.91 -9.95
C ALA A 164 -9.77 1.54 -10.33
N THR A 165 -9.31 0.75 -9.36
CA THR A 165 -8.82 -0.61 -9.63
C THR A 165 -9.97 -1.54 -10.06
N ALA A 166 -11.16 -1.39 -9.48
CA ALA A 166 -12.34 -2.19 -9.84
C ALA A 166 -12.81 -1.92 -11.28
N ASP A 167 -12.81 -0.67 -11.72
CA ASP A 167 -13.15 -0.32 -13.10
C ASP A 167 -12.15 -0.95 -14.09
N ARG A 168 -10.85 -0.87 -13.79
CA ARG A 168 -9.81 -1.51 -14.60
C ARG A 168 -9.87 -3.03 -14.54
N TRP A 169 -10.26 -3.61 -13.40
CA TRP A 169 -10.48 -5.05 -13.27
C TRP A 169 -11.63 -5.51 -14.17
N LYS A 170 -12.76 -4.79 -14.17
CA LYS A 170 -13.90 -5.09 -15.06
C LYS A 170 -13.50 -5.03 -16.54
N GLN A 171 -12.67 -4.06 -16.93
CA GLN A 171 -12.09 -4.00 -18.28
C GLN A 171 -11.13 -5.16 -18.59
N ALA A 172 -10.42 -5.67 -17.58
CA ALA A 172 -9.55 -6.83 -17.73
C ALA A 172 -10.33 -8.16 -17.86
N ARG A 173 -11.55 -8.22 -17.30
CA ARG A 173 -12.42 -9.42 -17.30
C ARG A 173 -13.38 -9.50 -18.49
N ALA A 174 -13.56 -8.40 -19.23
CA ALA A 174 -14.33 -8.33 -20.47
C ALA A 174 -13.60 -9.01 -21.65
#